data_AF-A0A9P7XQX7-F1
#
_entry.id   AF-A0A9P7XQX7-F1
#
_cell.length_a   1.000
_cell.length_b   1.000
_cell.length_c   1.000
_cell.angle_alpha   90.00
_cell.angle_beta   90.00
_cell.angle_gamma   90.00
#
_symmetry.space_group_name_H-M   'P 1'
#
loop_
_entity.id
_entity.type
_entity.pdbx_description
1 polymer ?
#
loop_
_entity_poly.entity_id
_entity_poly.type
_entity_poly.pdbx_seq_one_letter_code
_entity_poly.pdbx_strand_id
1 'polypeptide(L)'
;MQRPSDVIFYEPPETLRKTFWLAYATAGLQLIFWGNIAQYAFTHYTDNPMFSATQPPPPPLPLPGTEGIESTEVPLAPLRTRIIISAGLVGTGLVIAFGICAIPWRYVTRLTFLRGGTQIRIDTGRKFPHGYHRSYPIQDMQCRQQLVTNVGPQGTSPVKEGSSAHIMLGSKKERMAFFVDRRGTFKDAGLWDKVFYRPY
;
A
#
# COMPACT_ATOMS: atom_id res chain seq x y z
N MET A 1 31.37 -29.30 -17.88
CA MET A 1 30.35 -28.33 -18.33
C MET A 1 29.54 -27.86 -17.13
N GLN A 2 29.83 -26.68 -16.57
CA GLN A 2 29.01 -26.10 -15.50
C GLN A 2 27.65 -25.70 -16.11
N ARG A 3 26.55 -26.22 -15.57
CA ARG A 3 25.20 -25.81 -16.01
C ARG A 3 25.00 -24.34 -15.62
N PRO A 4 24.49 -23.48 -16.52
CA PRO A 4 24.19 -22.10 -16.17
C PRO A 4 23.11 -22.09 -15.09
N SER A 5 23.48 -21.63 -13.90
CA SER A 5 22.60 -21.42 -12.75
C SER A 5 21.81 -20.12 -12.92
N ASP A 6 20.63 -20.04 -12.32
CA ASP A 6 19.88 -18.79 -12.24
C ASP A 6 20.73 -17.70 -11.57
N VAL A 7 20.72 -16.50 -12.13
CA VAL A 7 21.59 -15.40 -11.67
C VAL A 7 20.73 -14.32 -11.03
N ILE A 8 20.93 -14.11 -9.73
CA ILE A 8 20.36 -12.96 -9.02
C ILE A 8 21.07 -11.71 -9.53
N PHE A 9 20.29 -10.77 -10.04
CA PHE A 9 20.79 -9.56 -10.67
C PHE A 9 20.66 -8.32 -9.79
N TYR A 10 19.62 -8.30 -8.96
CA TYR A 10 19.30 -7.18 -8.10
C TYR A 10 18.80 -7.66 -6.75
N GLU A 11 19.30 -7.01 -5.69
CA GLU A 11 18.79 -7.12 -4.33
C GLU A 11 18.63 -5.73 -3.71
N PRO A 12 17.51 -5.44 -3.02
CA PRO A 12 17.24 -4.15 -2.41
C PRO A 12 18.13 -3.91 -1.18
N PRO A 13 18.25 -2.65 -0.73
CA PRO A 13 18.93 -2.37 0.53
C PRO A 13 18.18 -2.99 1.72
N GLU A 14 18.91 -3.41 2.76
CA GLU A 14 18.31 -4.05 3.94
C GLU A 14 17.28 -3.17 4.66
N THR A 15 17.43 -1.85 4.56
CA THR A 15 16.50 -0.86 5.12
C THR A 15 15.10 -1.01 4.54
N LEU A 16 14.96 -1.44 3.29
CA LEU A 16 13.67 -1.60 2.61
C LEU A 16 12.80 -2.66 3.29
N ARG A 17 13.41 -3.74 3.80
CA ARG A 17 12.70 -4.79 4.54
C ARG A 17 12.09 -4.26 5.83
N LYS A 18 12.79 -3.35 6.53
CA LYS A 18 12.27 -2.67 7.74
C LYS A 18 11.08 -1.79 7.37
N THR A 19 11.17 -1.02 6.29
CA THR A 19 10.09 -0.17 5.79
C THR A 19 8.85 -0.99 5.41
N PHE A 20 8.99 -2.13 4.74
CA PHE A 20 7.85 -2.98 4.41
C PHE A 20 7.22 -3.59 5.64
N TRP A 21 8.02 -4.04 6.61
CA TRP A 21 7.48 -4.53 7.87
C TRP A 21 6.70 -3.44 8.60
N LEU A 22 7.24 -2.21 8.65
CA LEU A 22 6.55 -1.07 9.25
C LEU A 22 5.24 -0.75 8.50
N ALA A 23 5.23 -0.77 7.17
CA ALA A 23 4.02 -0.57 6.37
C ALA A 23 2.95 -1.63 6.65
N TYR A 24 3.33 -2.90 6.80
CA TYR A 24 2.38 -3.95 7.18
C TYR A 24 1.88 -3.78 8.62
N ALA A 25 2.75 -3.37 9.55
CA ALA A 25 2.36 -3.08 10.93
C ALA A 25 1.39 -1.90 11.01
N THR A 26 1.65 -0.81 10.27
CA THR A 26 0.75 0.35 10.21
C THR A 26 -0.58 0.02 9.54
N ALA A 27 -0.58 -0.81 8.48
CA ALA A 27 -1.82 -1.31 7.88
C ALA A 27 -2.64 -2.13 8.90
N GLY A 28 -2.00 -2.99 9.69
CA GLY A 28 -2.66 -3.72 10.77
C GLY A 28 -3.24 -2.79 11.85
N LEU A 29 -2.48 -1.78 12.27
CA LEU A 29 -2.94 -0.79 13.24
C LEU A 29 -4.14 0.01 12.72
N GLN A 30 -4.15 0.37 11.43
CA GLN A 30 -5.29 1.04 10.79
C GLN A 30 -6.55 0.18 10.85
N LEU A 31 -6.45 -1.13 10.57
CA LEU A 31 -7.60 -2.02 10.68
C LEU A 31 -8.12 -2.14 12.11
N ILE A 32 -7.23 -2.20 13.10
CA ILE A 32 -7.62 -2.21 14.52
C ILE A 32 -8.30 -0.89 14.90
N PHE A 33 -7.75 0.24 14.48
CA PHE A 33 -8.31 1.56 14.74
C PHE A 33 -9.72 1.70 14.17
N TRP A 34 -9.89 1.47 12.87
CA TRP A 34 -11.19 1.56 12.20
C TRP A 34 -12.17 0.49 12.68
N GLY A 35 -11.68 -0.71 13.01
CA GLY A 35 -12.48 -1.78 13.61
C GLY A 35 -13.02 -1.40 15.00
N ASN A 36 -12.21 -0.75 15.85
CA ASN A 36 -12.67 -0.25 17.14
C ASN A 36 -13.73 0.84 17.00
N ILE A 37 -13.55 1.79 16.08
CA ILE A 37 -14.55 2.83 15.81
C ILE A 37 -15.84 2.21 15.25
N ALA A 38 -15.72 1.23 14.35
CA ALA A 38 -16.87 0.51 13.82
C ALA A 38 -17.63 -0.26 14.91
N GLN A 39 -16.92 -0.91 15.83
CA GLN A 39 -17.51 -1.58 16.98
C GLN A 39 -18.20 -0.58 17.90
N TYR A 40 -17.58 0.57 18.16
CA TYR A 40 -18.18 1.63 18.96
C TYR A 40 -19.44 2.19 18.30
N ALA A 41 -19.42 2.47 16.99
CA ALA A 41 -20.61 2.89 16.25
C ALA A 41 -21.69 1.79 16.26
N PHE A 42 -21.30 0.52 16.12
CA PHE A 42 -22.24 -0.58 16.20
C PHE A 42 -22.88 -0.70 17.57
N THR A 43 -22.20 -0.35 18.68
CA THR A 43 -22.70 -0.54 20.05
C THR A 43 -23.33 0.71 20.68
N HIS A 44 -22.91 1.91 20.27
CA HIS A 44 -23.26 3.17 20.92
C HIS A 44 -23.84 4.23 19.98
N TYR A 45 -24.03 3.96 18.69
CA TYR A 45 -24.63 4.96 17.80
C TYR A 45 -26.12 5.16 18.13
N THR A 46 -26.45 6.38 18.55
CA THR A 46 -27.78 6.82 18.99
C THR A 46 -28.47 7.64 17.90
N ASP A 47 -29.79 7.57 17.85
CA ASP A 47 -30.59 8.40 16.95
C ASP A 47 -30.88 9.72 17.67
N ASN A 48 -30.23 10.82 17.25
CA ASN A 48 -30.51 12.13 17.85
C ASN A 48 -31.82 12.69 17.29
N PRO A 49 -32.89 12.81 18.08
CA PRO A 49 -34.19 13.29 17.60
C PRO A 49 -34.15 14.74 17.12
N MET A 50 -33.13 15.53 17.48
CA MET A 50 -32.94 16.92 17.06
C MET A 50 -32.67 17.10 15.56
N PHE A 51 -32.20 16.05 14.87
CA PHE A 51 -31.87 16.10 13.44
C PHE A 51 -32.74 15.17 12.59
N SER A 52 -33.73 14.50 13.19
CA SER A 52 -34.64 13.64 12.49
C SER A 52 -35.73 14.49 11.83
N ALA A 53 -35.89 14.39 10.51
CA ALA A 53 -36.82 15.19 9.69
C ALA A 53 -38.32 14.94 10.01
N THR A 54 -38.62 14.30 11.13
CA THR A 54 -39.95 13.84 11.55
C THR A 54 -40.13 14.09 13.05
N GLN A 55 -39.96 15.33 13.51
CA GLN A 55 -40.37 15.69 14.87
C GLN A 55 -41.87 16.01 14.92
N PRO A 56 -42.64 15.37 15.84
CA PRO A 56 -43.86 15.96 16.38
C PRO A 56 -43.51 17.29 17.09
N PRO A 57 -44.46 18.24 17.21
CA PRO A 57 -44.21 19.56 17.79
C PRO A 57 -43.58 19.46 19.19
N PRO A 58 -42.70 20.42 19.56
CA PRO A 58 -42.03 20.39 20.86
C PRO A 58 -43.05 20.39 22.01
N PRO A 59 -42.80 19.64 23.09
CA PRO A 59 -43.65 19.70 24.28
C PRO A 59 -43.63 21.11 24.87
N PRO A 60 -44.74 21.56 25.49
CA PRO A 60 -44.83 22.90 26.08
C PRO A 60 -43.73 23.11 27.13
N LEU A 61 -43.16 24.32 27.14
CA LEU A 61 -42.05 24.71 28.01
C LEU A 61 -42.36 24.40 29.49
N PRO A 62 -41.39 23.88 30.27
CA PRO A 62 -41.58 23.66 31.71
C PRO A 62 -41.70 24.99 32.45
N LEU A 63 -42.55 25.05 33.47
CA LEU A 63 -42.60 26.18 34.39
C LEU A 63 -41.26 26.35 35.13
N PRO A 64 -40.89 27.60 35.49
CA PRO A 64 -39.60 27.89 36.12
C PRO A 64 -39.55 27.22 37.51
N GLY A 65 -38.61 26.29 37.70
CA GLY A 65 -38.37 25.63 38.99
C GLY A 65 -37.98 24.16 38.96
N THR A 66 -38.09 23.48 37.82
CA THR A 66 -37.66 22.07 37.66
C THR A 66 -36.25 21.98 37.07
N GLU A 67 -35.24 22.35 37.86
CA GLU A 67 -33.84 21.95 37.61
C GLU A 67 -33.64 20.50 38.09
N GLY A 68 -34.25 19.56 37.38
CA GLY A 68 -34.01 18.13 37.54
C GLY A 68 -33.27 17.66 36.29
N ILE A 69 -32.04 17.20 36.48
CA ILE A 69 -31.14 16.61 35.49
C ILE A 69 -31.92 15.74 34.49
N GLU A 70 -32.31 16.29 33.35
CA GLU A 70 -32.79 15.50 32.22
C GLU A 70 -31.54 14.88 31.59
N SER A 71 -31.14 13.72 32.10
CA SER A 71 -30.33 12.79 31.32
C SER A 71 -31.18 12.42 30.11
N THR A 72 -31.05 13.18 29.02
CA THR A 72 -31.65 12.83 27.74
C THR A 72 -30.98 11.52 27.30
N GLU A 73 -31.53 10.39 27.74
CA GLU A 73 -31.14 9.07 27.28
C GLU A 73 -31.49 9.00 25.80
N VAL A 74 -30.53 9.39 24.96
CA VAL A 74 -30.73 9.37 23.51
C VAL A 74 -30.93 7.92 23.10
N PRO A 75 -32.08 7.58 22.47
CA PRO A 75 -32.39 6.21 22.15
C PRO A 75 -31.37 5.67 21.14
N LEU A 76 -31.04 4.40 21.32
CA LEU A 76 -30.12 3.69 20.43
C LEU A 76 -30.71 3.60 19.03
N ALA A 77 -29.90 3.88 18.00
CA ALA A 77 -30.38 3.88 16.62
C ALA A 77 -30.83 2.47 16.17
N PRO A 78 -31.73 2.38 15.18
CA PRO A 78 -32.17 1.10 14.65
C PRO A 78 -30.99 0.27 14.13
N LEU A 79 -31.09 -1.04 14.29
CA LEU A 79 -30.02 -2.00 14.00
C LEU A 79 -29.47 -1.87 12.57
N ARG A 80 -30.32 -1.57 11.59
CA ARG A 80 -29.90 -1.34 10.19
C ARG A 80 -28.95 -0.15 10.05
N THR A 81 -29.25 0.98 10.71
CA THR A 81 -28.42 2.20 10.68
C THR A 81 -27.05 1.92 11.30
N ARG A 82 -27.02 1.20 12.42
CA ARG A 82 -25.77 0.80 13.10
C ARG A 82 -24.91 -0.13 12.24
N ILE A 83 -25.53 -1.08 11.53
CA ILE A 83 -24.82 -1.94 10.56
C ILE A 83 -24.26 -1.12 9.39
N ILE A 84 -25.04 -0.21 8.80
CA ILE A 84 -24.60 0.57 7.65
C ILE A 84 -23.38 1.45 8.02
N ILE A 85 -23.44 2.13 9.16
CA ILE A 85 -22.37 3.02 9.61
C ILE A 85 -21.11 2.22 9.98
N SER A 86 -21.25 1.14 10.75
CA SER A 86 -20.12 0.29 11.11
C SER A 86 -19.48 -0.37 9.88
N ALA A 87 -20.27 -0.84 8.92
CA ALA A 87 -19.77 -1.39 7.66
C ALA A 87 -19.01 -0.34 6.83
N GLY A 88 -19.52 0.90 6.78
CA GLY A 88 -18.84 2.03 6.13
C GLY A 88 -17.46 2.29 6.73
N LEU A 89 -17.36 2.32 8.05
CA LEU A 89 -16.10 2.54 8.79
C LEU A 89 -15.09 1.42 8.55
N VAL A 90 -15.53 0.16 8.58
CA VAL A 90 -14.66 -0.99 8.24
C VAL A 90 -14.18 -0.88 6.79
N GLY A 91 -15.07 -0.51 5.87
CA GLY A 91 -14.74 -0.28 4.46
C GLY A 91 -13.64 0.78 4.28
N THR A 92 -13.76 1.92 4.97
CA THR A 92 -12.73 2.97 4.96
C THR A 92 -11.38 2.44 5.45
N GLY A 93 -11.37 1.70 6.56
CA GLY A 93 -10.15 1.10 7.09
C GLY A 93 -9.49 0.13 6.12
N LEU A 94 -10.28 -0.69 5.42
CA LEU A 94 -9.77 -1.62 4.41
C LEU A 94 -9.15 -0.90 3.21
N VAL A 95 -9.76 0.18 2.72
CA VAL A 95 -9.22 0.98 1.61
C VAL A 95 -7.88 1.59 2.00
N ILE A 96 -7.76 2.17 3.19
CA ILE A 96 -6.51 2.77 3.69
C ILE A 96 -5.44 1.69 3.84
N ALA A 97 -5.76 0.57 4.51
CA ALA A 97 -4.83 -0.53 4.71
C ALA A 97 -4.34 -1.14 3.37
N PHE A 98 -5.24 -1.28 2.40
CA PHE A 98 -4.91 -1.73 1.05
C PHE A 98 -3.96 -0.75 0.35
N GLY A 99 -4.20 0.56 0.44
CA GLY A 99 -3.31 1.58 -0.10
C GLY A 99 -1.89 1.50 0.47
N ILE A 100 -1.77 1.30 1.79
CA ILE A 100 -0.47 1.13 2.46
C ILE A 100 0.24 -0.15 1.96
N CYS A 101 -0.49 -1.25 1.81
CA CYS A 101 0.07 -2.53 1.36
C CYS A 101 0.40 -2.57 -0.13
N ALA A 102 -0.24 -1.72 -0.94
CA ALA A 102 0.00 -1.62 -2.38
C ALA A 102 1.45 -1.22 -2.70
N ILE A 103 2.09 -0.43 -1.82
CA ILE A 103 3.49 -0.02 -1.97
C ILE A 103 4.41 -1.26 -1.93
N PRO A 104 4.54 -2.02 -0.82
CA PRO A 104 5.37 -3.24 -0.80
C PRO A 104 5.07 -4.24 -1.92
N TRP A 105 3.82 -4.34 -2.37
CA TRP A 105 3.42 -5.26 -3.43
C TRP A 105 4.00 -4.93 -4.81
N ARG A 106 4.33 -3.65 -5.04
CA ARG A 106 4.90 -3.16 -6.30
C ARG A 106 6.41 -3.00 -6.28
N TYR A 107 7.04 -3.06 -5.10
CA TYR A 107 8.49 -3.02 -5.02
C TYR A 107 9.12 -4.38 -5.35
N VAL A 108 10.16 -4.35 -6.17
CA VAL A 108 10.98 -5.50 -6.51
C VAL A 108 11.91 -5.80 -5.33
N THR A 109 11.87 -7.02 -4.82
CA THR A 109 12.77 -7.52 -3.77
C THR A 109 13.86 -8.42 -4.32
N ARG A 110 13.63 -9.04 -5.48
CA ARG A 110 14.66 -9.79 -6.18
C ARG A 110 14.35 -9.83 -7.66
N LEU A 111 15.38 -9.60 -8.48
CA LEU A 111 15.29 -9.81 -9.91
C LEU A 111 16.28 -10.89 -10.30
N THR A 112 15.78 -11.98 -10.89
CA THR A 112 16.58 -13.15 -11.26
C THR A 112 16.49 -13.38 -12.76
N PHE A 113 17.62 -13.48 -13.45
CA PHE A 113 17.65 -13.97 -14.83
C PHE A 113 17.51 -15.49 -14.81
N LEU A 114 16.45 -15.97 -15.47
CA LEU A 114 16.19 -17.40 -15.58
C LEU A 114 17.12 -18.03 -16.62
N ARG A 115 17.46 -19.30 -16.40
CA ARG A 115 18.24 -20.10 -17.34
C ARG A 115 17.72 -19.96 -18.77
N GLY A 116 18.62 -19.59 -19.69
CA GLY A 116 18.31 -19.34 -21.10
C GLY A 116 18.26 -17.86 -21.48
N GLY A 117 18.32 -16.93 -20.50
CA GLY A 117 18.53 -15.49 -20.78
C GLY A 117 17.41 -14.81 -21.56
N THR A 118 16.23 -15.45 -21.66
CA THR A 118 15.05 -14.94 -22.37
C THR A 118 14.00 -14.40 -21.42
N GLN A 119 14.02 -14.83 -20.15
CA GLN A 119 13.04 -14.48 -19.14
C GLN A 119 13.71 -13.99 -17.86
N ILE A 120 13.01 -13.09 -17.17
CA ILE A 120 13.33 -12.65 -15.81
C ILE A 120 12.22 -13.05 -14.86
N ARG A 121 12.60 -13.41 -13.65
CA ARG A 121 11.70 -13.57 -12.51
C ARG A 121 11.81 -12.34 -11.63
N ILE A 122 10.67 -11.72 -11.37
CA ILE A 122 10.53 -10.61 -10.43
C ILE A 122 9.82 -11.15 -9.20
N ASP A 123 10.50 -11.05 -8.07
CA ASP A 123 9.92 -11.26 -6.76
C ASP A 123 9.59 -9.90 -6.16
N THR A 124 8.41 -9.75 -5.56
CA THR A 124 8.00 -8.51 -4.91
C THR A 124 7.96 -8.63 -3.40
N GLY A 125 7.85 -7.50 -2.70
CA GLY A 125 7.70 -7.43 -1.25
C GLY A 125 6.38 -7.99 -0.71
N ARG A 126 5.53 -8.56 -1.58
CA ARG A 126 4.24 -9.14 -1.22
C ARG A 126 4.41 -10.37 -0.33
N LYS A 127 4.16 -10.19 0.97
CA LYS A 127 4.05 -11.26 1.95
C LYS A 127 2.73 -12.02 1.81
N PHE A 128 2.65 -12.92 0.83
CA PHE A 128 1.64 -13.99 0.80
C PHE A 128 2.34 -15.34 0.97
N PRO A 129 1.66 -16.38 1.50
CA PRO A 129 2.28 -17.66 1.88
C PRO A 129 3.04 -18.38 0.75
N HIS A 130 2.80 -18.03 -0.51
CA HIS A 130 3.46 -18.65 -1.67
C HIS A 130 4.48 -17.76 -2.39
N GLY A 131 4.74 -16.54 -1.90
CA GLY A 131 5.63 -15.56 -2.56
C GLY A 131 5.13 -15.15 -3.94
N TYR A 132 4.90 -13.86 -4.18
CA TYR A 132 4.52 -13.43 -5.52
C TYR A 132 5.75 -13.38 -6.43
N HIS A 133 5.97 -14.47 -7.16
CA HIS A 133 7.00 -14.58 -8.19
C HIS A 133 6.31 -14.58 -9.55
N ARG A 134 6.70 -13.66 -10.45
CA ARG A 134 6.16 -13.62 -11.80
C ARG A 134 7.29 -13.55 -12.82
N SER A 135 7.24 -14.45 -13.79
CA SER A 135 8.20 -14.50 -14.89
C SER A 135 7.70 -13.67 -16.07
N TYR A 136 8.57 -12.79 -16.57
CA TYR A 136 8.31 -11.97 -17.75
C TYR A 136 9.41 -12.20 -18.78
N PRO A 137 9.08 -12.22 -20.08
CA PRO A 137 10.10 -12.18 -21.10
C PRO A 137 10.80 -10.81 -21.05
N ILE A 138 12.12 -10.80 -21.21
CA ILE A 138 12.94 -9.58 -21.09
C ILE A 138 12.49 -8.49 -22.07
N GLN A 139 12.07 -8.90 -23.27
CA GLN A 139 11.63 -7.99 -24.34
C GLN A 139 10.37 -7.18 -23.99
N ASP A 140 9.56 -7.66 -23.04
CA ASP A 140 8.36 -6.97 -22.57
C ASP A 140 8.66 -5.98 -21.46
N MET A 141 9.89 -5.99 -20.91
CA MET A 141 10.29 -5.19 -19.76
C MET A 141 11.04 -3.96 -20.22
N GLN A 142 10.65 -2.79 -19.70
CA GLN A 142 11.21 -1.51 -20.11
C GLN A 142 11.39 -0.60 -18.91
N CYS A 143 12.51 0.12 -18.94
CA CYS A 143 12.88 1.12 -17.96
C CYS A 143 13.09 2.45 -18.68
N ARG A 144 12.37 3.49 -18.25
CA ARG A 144 12.49 4.84 -18.84
C ARG A 144 13.64 5.65 -18.25
N GLN A 145 14.19 5.21 -17.13
CA GLN A 145 15.24 5.91 -16.39
C GLN A 145 16.53 5.11 -16.48
N GLN A 146 17.64 5.79 -16.72
CA GLN A 146 18.94 5.16 -16.68
C GLN A 146 19.32 4.84 -15.23
N LEU A 147 19.88 3.66 -14.99
CA LEU A 147 20.39 3.25 -13.70
C LEU A 147 21.79 3.81 -13.47
N VAL A 148 22.70 3.67 -14.44
CA VAL A 148 24.07 4.18 -14.33
C VAL A 148 24.09 5.67 -14.62
N THR A 149 24.42 6.44 -13.59
CA THR A 149 24.52 7.90 -13.65
C THR A 149 25.95 8.38 -13.42
N ASN A 150 26.86 7.48 -13.02
CA ASN A 150 28.22 7.78 -12.55
C ASN A 150 28.27 8.70 -11.32
N VAL A 151 27.16 8.80 -10.57
CA VAL A 151 27.04 9.64 -9.38
C VAL A 151 26.90 8.75 -8.13
N GLY A 152 27.61 9.13 -7.06
CA GLY A 152 27.60 8.44 -5.77
C GLY A 152 28.48 7.19 -5.70
N PRO A 153 28.54 6.52 -4.54
CA PRO A 153 29.52 5.45 -4.26
C PRO A 153 29.36 4.19 -5.12
N GLN A 154 28.17 3.96 -5.68
CA GLN A 154 27.90 2.84 -6.60
C GLN A 154 27.67 3.30 -8.05
N GLY A 155 27.77 4.61 -8.34
CA GLY A 155 27.51 5.16 -9.68
C GLY A 155 26.04 5.07 -10.14
N THR A 156 25.11 4.71 -9.25
CA THR A 156 23.66 4.55 -9.52
C THR A 156 22.78 5.61 -8.87
N SER A 157 23.38 6.60 -8.19
CA SER A 157 22.61 7.60 -7.44
C SER A 157 21.88 8.57 -8.38
N PRO A 158 20.74 9.14 -7.96
CA PRO A 158 20.04 10.14 -8.76
C PRO A 158 20.95 11.32 -9.14
N VAL A 159 20.89 11.75 -10.41
CA VAL A 159 21.70 12.86 -10.97
C VAL A 159 21.33 14.22 -10.36
N LYS A 160 20.07 14.41 -9.98
CA LYS A 160 19.55 15.65 -9.39
C LYS A 160 19.10 15.41 -7.96
N GLU A 161 19.45 16.32 -7.08
CA GLU A 161 18.90 16.41 -5.73
C GLU A 161 17.37 16.57 -5.84
N GLY A 162 16.60 15.63 -5.28
CA GLY A 162 15.14 15.54 -5.45
C GLY A 162 14.65 14.64 -6.59
N SER A 163 15.54 14.05 -7.39
CA SER A 163 15.13 12.98 -8.34
C SER A 163 14.81 11.68 -7.58
N SER A 164 13.87 10.89 -8.11
CA SER A 164 13.40 9.67 -7.47
C SER A 164 14.55 8.70 -7.18
N ALA A 165 14.67 8.28 -5.92
CA ALA A 165 15.55 7.18 -5.52
C ALA A 165 15.12 5.83 -6.11
N HIS A 166 13.92 5.78 -6.68
CA HIS A 166 13.35 4.60 -7.31
C HIS A 166 13.30 4.75 -8.83
N ILE A 167 13.51 3.63 -9.49
CA ILE A 167 13.34 3.42 -10.91
C ILE A 167 12.04 2.67 -11.15
N MET A 168 11.32 3.06 -12.21
CA MET A 168 10.13 2.37 -12.65
C MET A 168 10.47 1.33 -13.74
N LEU A 169 10.29 0.06 -13.40
CA LEU A 169 10.40 -1.07 -14.34
C LEU A 169 9.00 -1.45 -14.83
N GLY A 170 8.65 -1.02 -16.04
CA GLY A 170 7.38 -1.34 -16.68
C GLY A 170 7.40 -2.68 -17.39
N SER A 171 6.24 -3.32 -17.50
CA SER A 171 6.01 -4.47 -18.37
C SER A 171 4.91 -4.14 -19.36
N LYS A 172 5.04 -4.52 -20.64
CA LYS A 172 3.95 -4.38 -21.63
C LYS A 172 2.67 -5.12 -21.22
N LYS A 173 2.81 -6.18 -20.41
CA LYS A 173 1.69 -7.01 -19.94
C LYS A 173 0.99 -6.43 -18.70
N GLU A 174 1.58 -5.44 -18.04
CA GLU A 174 1.01 -4.84 -16.83
C GLU A 174 0.70 -3.35 -17.01
N ARG A 175 -0.44 -2.92 -16.47
CA ARG A 175 -0.83 -1.50 -16.48
C ARG A 175 0.03 -0.61 -15.57
N MET A 176 0.69 -1.19 -14.57
CA MET A 176 1.47 -0.44 -13.59
C MET A 176 2.91 -0.97 -13.55
N ALA A 177 3.86 -0.05 -13.39
CA ALA A 177 5.27 -0.39 -13.26
C ALA A 177 5.62 -0.93 -11.86
N PHE A 178 6.71 -1.67 -11.78
CA PHE A 178 7.36 -2.06 -10.54
C PHE A 178 8.36 -1.00 -10.11
N PHE A 179 8.56 -0.88 -8.80
CA PHE A 179 9.55 0.02 -8.21
C PHE A 179 10.84 -0.74 -7.89
N VAL A 180 11.97 -0.22 -8.37
CA VAL A 180 13.31 -0.74 -8.10
C VAL A 180 14.09 0.35 -7.39
N ASP A 181 14.67 0.06 -6.22
CA ASP A 181 15.48 1.03 -5.48
C ASP A 181 16.88 1.13 -6.08
N ARG A 182 17.31 2.34 -6.46
CA ARG A 182 18.65 2.63 -7.01
C ARG A 182 19.78 2.36 -6.02
N ARG A 183 19.48 2.38 -4.72
CA ARG A 183 20.44 2.10 -3.64
C ARG A 183 20.63 0.62 -3.37
N GLY A 184 19.92 -0.25 -4.10
CA GLY A 184 20.12 -1.70 -4.01
C GLY A 184 21.42 -2.13 -4.67
N THR A 185 21.79 -3.38 -4.42
CA THR A 185 23.00 -3.99 -4.99
C THR A 185 22.65 -4.58 -6.36
N PHE A 186 23.35 -4.13 -7.39
CA PHE A 186 23.23 -4.66 -8.75
C PHE A 186 24.48 -5.48 -9.09
N LYS A 187 24.30 -6.64 -9.72
CA LYS A 187 25.42 -7.47 -10.17
C LYS A 187 26.23 -6.78 -11.28
N ASP A 188 25.54 -6.12 -12.21
CA ASP A 188 26.12 -5.28 -13.25
C ASP A 188 25.13 -4.17 -13.62
N ALA A 189 25.38 -2.96 -13.11
CA ALA A 189 24.50 -1.82 -13.38
C ALA A 189 24.54 -1.39 -14.87
N GLY A 190 25.66 -1.56 -15.57
CA GLY A 190 25.77 -1.23 -16.99
C GLY A 190 24.97 -2.19 -17.88
N LEU A 191 24.92 -3.47 -17.49
CA LEU A 191 24.08 -4.46 -18.16
C LEU A 191 22.58 -4.17 -17.94
N TRP A 192 22.17 -3.62 -16.79
CA TRP A 192 20.78 -3.19 -16.58
C TRP A 192 20.33 -2.21 -17.66
N ASP A 193 21.14 -1.18 -17.90
CA ASP A 193 20.79 -0.14 -18.87
C ASP A 193 20.75 -0.73 -20.29
N LYS A 194 21.71 -1.57 -20.66
CA LYS A 194 21.70 -2.22 -21.98
C LYS A 194 20.44 -3.08 -22.22
N VAL A 195 19.94 -3.73 -21.18
CA VAL A 195 18.80 -4.66 -21.28
C VAL A 195 17.46 -3.93 -21.21
N PHE A 196 17.30 -3.02 -20.23
CA PHE A 196 16.00 -2.45 -19.90
C PHE A 196 15.84 -0.98 -20.30
N TYR A 197 16.93 -0.20 -20.42
CA TYR A 197 16.80 1.22 -20.69
C TYR A 197 16.35 1.47 -22.13
N ARG A 198 15.24 2.19 -22.27
CA ARG A 198 14.69 2.63 -23.55
C ARG A 198 14.36 4.13 -23.44
N PRO A 199 15.26 5.01 -23.88
CA PRO A 199 14.95 6.43 -24.03
C PRO A 199 14.09 6.60 -25.28
N TYR A 200 12.77 6.66 -25.11
CA TYR A 200 11.77 6.92 -26.15
C TYR A 200 12.03 6.33 -27.54
#